data_AF-A0A4P5ZPM3-F1
#
_entry.id   AF-A0A4P5ZPM3-F1
#
_cell.length_a   1.000
_cell.length_b   1.000
_cell.length_c   1.000
_cell.angle_alpha   90.00
_cell.angle_beta   90.00
_cell.angle_gamma   90.00
#
_symmetry.space_group_name_H-M   'P 1'
#
loop_
_entity.id
_entity.type
_entity.pdbx_description
1 polymer ?
#
loop_
_entity_poly.entity_id
_entity_poly.type
_entity_poly.pdbx_seq_one_letter_code
_entity_poly.pdbx_strand_id
1 'polypeptide(L)'
;MLTSLIENLKEVKDFRKNQGKRYSLWEVLLVVVLGVMSGHQGYREMEYFVKANEVILKRTFNIYSQGMPSYSTIRRVMRGVDEKDLSKIVKEWSRENSPKLKSYKETVYYISSIWEKADFFSQKIKGHWGIENQVHWVKDVLFKEDSMKIHQVQAATNWALLNTLGLNIFRGLGFLSITEGRRWLGNHWEKLLAIS
;
A
#
# COMPACT_ATOMS: atom_id res chain seq x y z
N MET A 1 -2.04 12.74 9.20
CA MET A 1 -2.06 11.68 8.15
C MET A 1 -1.82 10.27 8.69
N LEU A 2 -0.69 9.98 9.34
CA LEU A 2 -0.40 8.63 9.86
C LEU A 2 -1.36 8.20 11.00
N THR A 3 -1.77 9.14 11.86
CA THR A 3 -2.77 8.85 12.90
C THR A 3 -4.09 8.39 12.30
N SER A 4 -4.60 9.07 11.26
CA SER A 4 -5.80 8.65 10.51
C SER A 4 -5.61 7.26 9.88
N LEU A 5 -4.41 6.95 9.36
CA LEU A 5 -4.11 5.60 8.87
C LEU A 5 -4.23 4.54 9.97
N ILE A 6 -3.60 4.77 11.13
CA ILE A 6 -3.62 3.83 12.25
C ILE A 6 -5.05 3.63 12.77
N GLU A 7 -5.82 4.71 12.93
CA GLU A 7 -7.22 4.61 13.35
C GLU A 7 -8.05 3.82 12.34
N ASN A 8 -7.88 4.07 11.03
CA ASN A 8 -8.54 3.27 10.00
C ASN A 8 -8.11 1.79 10.05
N LEU A 9 -6.84 1.48 10.31
CA LEU A 9 -6.39 0.09 10.45
C LEU A 9 -6.94 -0.61 11.69
N LYS A 10 -7.24 0.11 12.77
CA LYS A 10 -7.87 -0.44 13.98
C LYS A 10 -9.32 -0.86 13.76
N GLU A 11 -10.00 -0.25 12.80
CA GLU A 11 -11.38 -0.60 12.42
C GLU A 11 -11.48 -1.93 11.65
N VAL A 12 -10.37 -2.50 11.19
CA VAL A 12 -10.37 -3.81 10.52
C VAL A 12 -10.71 -4.90 11.53
N LYS A 13 -11.78 -5.65 11.27
CA LYS A 13 -12.27 -6.69 12.16
C LYS A 13 -11.26 -7.82 12.34
N ASP A 14 -10.92 -8.12 13.59
CA ASP A 14 -10.03 -9.23 13.91
C ASP A 14 -10.76 -10.58 13.84
N PHE A 15 -10.57 -11.30 12.73
CA PHE A 15 -11.11 -12.64 12.49
C PHE A 15 -10.52 -13.72 13.41
N ARG A 16 -9.41 -13.46 14.10
CA ARG A 16 -8.70 -14.47 14.90
C ARG A 16 -9.45 -14.70 16.22
N LYS A 17 -9.44 -15.95 16.70
CA LYS A 17 -9.95 -16.30 18.05
C LYS A 17 -9.10 -15.62 19.12
N ASN A 18 -9.70 -15.29 20.28
CA ASN A 18 -9.01 -14.56 21.35
C ASN A 18 -7.83 -15.33 21.99
N GLN A 19 -7.88 -16.66 21.98
CA GLN A 19 -6.80 -17.48 22.50
C GLN A 19 -5.56 -17.41 21.60
N GLY A 20 -4.39 -17.09 22.18
CA GLY A 20 -3.12 -17.04 21.47
C GLY A 20 -2.92 -15.82 20.56
N LYS A 21 -3.70 -14.74 20.76
CA LYS A 21 -3.43 -13.43 20.14
C LYS A 21 -2.21 -12.79 20.79
N ARG A 22 -1.06 -12.89 20.13
CA ARG A 22 0.18 -12.21 20.54
C ARG A 22 0.32 -10.79 20.00
N TYR A 23 -0.35 -10.50 18.89
CA TYR A 23 -0.22 -9.24 18.15
C TYR A 23 -1.60 -8.69 17.83
N SER A 24 -1.78 -7.39 18.00
CA SER A 24 -3.00 -6.72 17.51
C SER A 24 -3.03 -6.79 15.98
N LEU A 25 -4.23 -6.85 15.40
CA LEU A 25 -4.35 -7.01 13.95
C LEU A 25 -3.78 -5.81 13.20
N TRP A 26 -4.13 -4.60 13.65
CA TRP A 26 -3.70 -3.35 13.03
C TRP A 26 -2.17 -3.19 13.02
N GLU A 27 -1.47 -3.68 14.06
CA GLU A 27 0.00 -3.63 14.11
C GLU A 27 0.62 -4.46 12.97
N VAL A 28 0.05 -5.65 12.72
CA VAL A 28 0.53 -6.55 11.65
C VAL A 28 0.22 -5.94 10.28
N LEU A 29 -0.96 -5.35 10.10
CA LEU A 29 -1.32 -4.67 8.86
C LEU A 29 -0.44 -3.44 8.61
N LEU A 30 -0.16 -2.66 9.65
CA LEU A 30 0.70 -1.48 9.56
C LEU A 30 2.10 -1.84 9.07
N VAL A 31 2.73 -2.88 9.63
CA VAL A 31 4.07 -3.29 9.15
C VAL A 31 4.05 -3.87 7.75
N VAL A 32 2.95 -4.51 7.33
CA VAL A 32 2.81 -4.93 5.93
C VAL A 32 2.73 -3.72 5.01
N VAL A 33 1.94 -2.69 5.34
CA VAL A 33 1.89 -1.44 4.56
C VAL A 33 3.26 -0.78 4.49
N LEU A 34 3.96 -0.66 5.62
CA LEU A 34 5.29 -0.06 5.69
C LEU A 34 6.32 -0.85 4.88
N GLY A 35 6.34 -2.18 5.00
CA GLY A 35 7.27 -3.02 4.25
C GLY A 35 6.99 -2.97 2.75
N VAL A 36 5.73 -2.97 2.34
CA VAL A 36 5.29 -2.77 0.95
C VAL A 36 5.77 -1.41 0.43
N MET A 37 5.58 -0.34 1.20
CA MET A 37 6.07 0.99 0.86
C MET A 37 7.59 1.02 0.72
N SER A 38 8.32 0.28 1.57
CA SER A 38 9.78 0.09 1.46
C SER A 38 10.20 -0.86 0.34
N GLY A 39 9.27 -1.47 -0.39
CA GLY A 39 9.53 -2.32 -1.55
C GLY A 39 9.70 -3.81 -1.25
N HIS A 40 9.38 -4.26 -0.03
CA HIS A 40 9.39 -5.67 0.34
C HIS A 40 8.10 -6.37 -0.08
N GLN A 41 8.24 -7.48 -0.79
CA GLN A 41 7.13 -8.22 -1.37
C GLN A 41 7.12 -9.67 -0.90
N GLY A 42 5.98 -10.13 -0.42
CA GLY A 42 5.84 -11.47 0.13
C GLY A 42 6.32 -11.61 1.56
N TYR A 43 5.95 -12.75 2.16
CA TYR A 43 6.01 -12.94 3.59
C TYR A 43 7.43 -13.07 4.17
N ARG A 44 8.38 -13.68 3.44
CA ARG A 44 9.75 -13.86 3.94
C ARG A 44 10.50 -12.54 3.95
N GLU A 45 10.40 -11.79 2.86
CA GLU A 45 10.94 -10.42 2.78
C GLU A 45 10.33 -9.54 3.87
N MET A 46 9.02 -9.68 4.11
CA MET A 46 8.37 -8.97 5.20
C MET A 46 8.97 -9.33 6.56
N GLU A 47 9.17 -10.62 6.87
CA GLU A 47 9.82 -11.03 8.13
C GLU A 47 11.24 -10.45 8.28
N TYR A 48 12.05 -10.48 7.21
CA TYR A 48 13.37 -9.85 7.22
C TYR A 48 13.27 -8.34 7.47
N PHE A 49 12.33 -7.67 6.81
CA PHE A 49 12.07 -6.25 6.98
C PHE A 49 11.70 -5.91 8.43
N VAL A 50 10.76 -6.62 9.07
CA VAL A 50 10.35 -6.30 10.45
C VAL A 50 11.50 -6.53 11.43
N LYS A 51 12.31 -7.58 11.23
CA LYS A 51 13.49 -7.86 12.08
C LYS A 51 14.59 -6.83 11.88
N ALA A 52 14.90 -6.46 10.64
CA ALA A 52 15.92 -5.45 10.33
C ALA A 52 15.55 -4.07 10.87
N ASN A 53 14.26 -3.75 10.95
CA ASN A 53 13.74 -2.47 11.41
C ASN A 53 13.15 -2.53 12.83
N GLU A 54 13.47 -3.55 13.63
CA GLU A 54 12.88 -3.76 14.96
C GLU A 54 13.01 -2.54 15.87
N VAL A 55 14.21 -1.96 15.96
CA VAL A 55 14.50 -0.83 16.85
C VAL A 55 13.64 0.37 16.47
N ILE A 56 13.57 0.70 15.17
CA ILE A 56 12.84 1.87 14.70
C ILE A 56 11.32 1.65 14.79
N LEU A 57 10.83 0.45 14.48
CA LEU A 57 9.40 0.13 14.60
C LEU A 57 8.91 0.22 16.05
N LYS A 58 9.69 -0.33 17.00
CA LYS A 58 9.40 -0.23 18.44
C LYS A 58 9.42 1.21 18.92
N ARG A 59 10.46 1.98 18.55
CA ARG A 59 10.61 3.38 18.97
C ARG A 59 9.52 4.28 18.40
N THR A 60 9.17 4.10 17.14
CA THR A 60 8.27 4.98 16.39
C THR A 60 6.81 4.69 16.70
N PHE A 61 6.41 3.41 16.73
CA PHE A 61 5.00 3.04 16.84
C PHE A 61 4.62 2.44 18.19
N ASN A 62 5.59 2.18 19.07
CA ASN A 62 5.39 1.51 20.35
C ASN A 62 4.66 0.15 20.23
N ILE A 63 5.02 -0.62 19.19
CA ILE A 63 4.44 -1.93 18.88
C ILE A 63 5.41 -3.07 19.22
N TYR A 64 4.88 -4.29 19.39
CA TYR A 64 5.66 -5.53 19.48
C TYR A 64 6.66 -5.61 20.64
N SER A 65 6.25 -5.21 21.85
CA SER A 65 7.03 -5.39 23.08
C SER A 65 7.50 -6.84 23.29
N GLN A 66 6.71 -7.82 22.83
CA GLN A 66 7.00 -9.24 22.93
C GLN A 66 7.84 -9.81 21.77
N GLY A 67 8.37 -8.99 20.84
CA GLY A 67 9.22 -9.43 19.71
C GLY A 67 8.48 -9.50 18.37
N MET A 68 9.22 -9.46 17.26
CA MET A 68 8.67 -9.24 15.91
C MET A 68 7.79 -10.39 15.38
N PRO A 69 6.73 -10.10 14.61
CA PRO A 69 5.91 -11.12 13.97
C PRO A 69 6.72 -11.92 12.93
N SER A 70 6.58 -13.24 12.96
CA SER A 70 7.22 -14.14 12.00
C SER A 70 6.49 -14.21 10.65
N TYR A 71 7.14 -14.82 9.65
CA TYR A 71 6.54 -15.19 8.37
C TYR A 71 5.14 -15.82 8.55
N SER A 72 5.03 -16.80 9.45
CA SER A 72 3.79 -17.54 9.68
C SER A 72 2.69 -16.67 10.27
N THR A 73 3.07 -15.70 11.10
CA THR A 73 2.12 -14.73 11.70
C THR A 73 1.55 -13.81 10.64
N ILE A 74 2.42 -13.21 9.83
CA ILE A 74 2.04 -12.28 8.75
C ILE A 74 1.21 -13.01 7.72
N ARG A 75 1.65 -14.21 7.31
CA ARG A 75 0.88 -15.07 6.40
C ARG A 75 -0.51 -15.34 6.96
N ARG A 76 -0.65 -15.82 8.19
CA ARG A 76 -1.97 -16.11 8.78
C ARG A 76 -2.90 -14.90 8.73
N VAL A 77 -2.39 -13.70 9.05
CA VAL A 77 -3.16 -12.46 8.98
C VAL A 77 -3.61 -12.18 7.55
N MET A 78 -2.67 -12.11 6.60
CA MET A 78 -3.01 -11.78 5.20
C MET A 78 -3.98 -12.78 4.56
N ARG A 79 -3.92 -14.06 4.97
CA ARG A 79 -4.82 -15.11 4.47
C ARG A 79 -6.24 -15.03 5.04
N GLY A 80 -6.45 -14.40 6.19
CA GLY A 80 -7.71 -14.48 6.93
C GLY A 80 -8.45 -13.16 7.12
N VAL A 81 -7.79 -12.02 6.93
CA VAL A 81 -8.48 -10.71 6.93
C VAL A 81 -9.50 -10.66 5.80
N ASP A 82 -10.70 -10.16 6.09
CA ASP A 82 -11.74 -9.95 5.09
C ASP A 82 -11.32 -8.83 4.12
N GLU A 83 -11.33 -9.15 2.84
CA GLU A 83 -10.98 -8.23 1.75
C GLU A 83 -11.91 -7.01 1.71
N LYS A 84 -13.17 -7.15 2.16
CA LYS A 84 -14.15 -6.07 2.20
C LYS A 84 -13.79 -5.05 3.28
N ASP A 85 -13.35 -5.52 4.44
CA ASP A 85 -12.92 -4.65 5.54
C ASP A 85 -11.67 -3.86 5.10
N LEU A 86 -10.69 -4.52 4.49
CA LEU A 86 -9.52 -3.81 3.93
C LEU A 86 -9.91 -2.84 2.82
N SER A 87 -10.75 -3.25 1.88
CA SER A 87 -11.19 -2.39 0.77
C SER A 87 -11.88 -1.12 1.26
N LYS A 88 -12.69 -1.24 2.32
CA LYS A 88 -13.33 -0.09 2.98
C LYS A 88 -12.27 0.90 3.50
N ILE A 89 -11.29 0.43 4.26
CA ILE A 89 -10.23 1.27 4.81
C ILE A 89 -9.40 1.95 3.72
N VAL A 90 -9.05 1.23 2.65
CA VAL A 90 -8.31 1.82 1.53
C VAL A 90 -9.12 2.95 0.88
N LYS A 91 -10.43 2.78 0.69
CA LYS A 91 -11.31 3.80 0.11
C LYS A 91 -11.46 5.01 1.03
N GLU A 92 -11.69 4.78 2.32
CA GLU A 92 -11.86 5.85 3.32
C GLU A 92 -10.61 6.70 3.44
N TRP A 93 -9.45 6.06 3.63
CA TRP A 93 -8.17 6.76 3.71
C TRP A 93 -7.88 7.55 2.43
N SER A 94 -8.15 6.96 1.25
CA SER A 94 -7.93 7.63 -0.03
C SER A 94 -8.83 8.84 -0.22
N ARG A 95 -10.09 8.77 0.19
CA ARG A 95 -11.02 9.91 0.11
C ARG A 95 -10.54 11.10 0.95
N GLU A 96 -9.99 10.82 2.13
CA GLU A 96 -9.48 11.85 3.05
C GLU A 96 -8.15 12.46 2.60
N ASN A 97 -7.30 11.68 1.94
CA ASN A 97 -5.90 12.05 1.68
C ASN A 97 -5.52 12.11 0.20
N SER A 98 -6.50 12.10 -0.71
CA SER A 98 -6.25 12.19 -2.16
C SER A 98 -5.51 13.51 -2.50
N PRO A 99 -4.38 13.46 -3.21
CA PRO A 99 -3.71 14.68 -3.63
C PRO A 99 -4.59 15.47 -4.61
N LYS A 100 -4.54 16.80 -4.51
CA LYS A 100 -4.99 17.67 -5.59
C LYS A 100 -4.05 17.43 -6.78
N LEU A 101 -4.54 16.79 -7.84
CA LEU A 101 -3.75 16.51 -9.05
C LEU A 101 -3.14 17.83 -9.58
N LYS A 102 -1.81 17.91 -9.65
CA LYS A 102 -1.13 18.98 -10.39
C LYS A 102 -1.27 18.71 -11.88
N SER A 103 -1.71 19.72 -12.62
CA SER A 103 -1.80 19.65 -14.08
C SER A 103 -0.39 19.56 -14.69
N TYR A 104 -0.18 18.59 -15.58
CA TYR A 104 1.00 18.51 -16.45
C TYR A 104 0.54 18.31 -17.91
N LYS A 105 1.41 18.63 -18.88
CA LYS A 105 1.13 18.49 -20.31
C LYS A 105 2.16 17.57 -20.95
N GLU A 106 1.68 16.60 -21.73
CA GLU A 106 2.47 15.64 -22.48
C GLU A 106 1.81 15.45 -23.86
N THR A 107 2.60 15.21 -24.90
CA THR A 107 2.12 14.92 -26.27
C THR A 107 2.47 13.48 -26.60
N VAL A 108 1.46 12.68 -26.94
CA VAL A 108 1.60 11.26 -27.30
C VAL A 108 0.88 11.02 -28.63
N TYR A 109 1.46 10.22 -29.51
CA TYR A 109 0.89 9.88 -30.82
C TYR A 109 0.24 8.49 -30.77
N TYR A 110 -0.94 8.35 -31.40
CA TYR A 110 -1.72 7.11 -31.39
C TYR A 110 -2.15 6.73 -32.81
N ILE A 111 -2.35 5.44 -33.03
CA ILE A 111 -2.88 4.89 -34.29
C ILE A 111 -4.17 4.16 -33.95
N SER A 112 -5.22 4.38 -34.74
CA SER A 112 -6.50 3.69 -34.59
C SER A 112 -7.04 3.26 -35.95
N SER A 113 -7.71 2.12 -35.98
CA SER A 113 -8.52 1.67 -37.12
C SER A 113 -9.93 2.27 -37.12
N ILE A 114 -10.30 2.99 -36.07
CA ILE A 114 -11.60 3.66 -35.94
C ILE A 114 -11.46 5.10 -36.42
N TRP A 115 -12.45 5.58 -37.18
CA TRP A 115 -12.51 6.95 -37.67
C TRP A 115 -13.39 7.81 -36.77
N GLU A 116 -12.79 8.46 -35.78
CA GLU A 116 -13.48 9.32 -34.82
C GLU A 116 -12.74 10.64 -34.61
N LYS A 117 -13.39 11.61 -33.98
CA LYS A 117 -12.79 12.92 -33.70
C LYS A 117 -11.68 12.83 -32.64
N ALA A 118 -10.69 13.73 -32.73
CA ALA A 118 -9.59 13.79 -31.78
C ALA A 118 -10.06 13.95 -30.32
N ASP A 119 -11.15 14.68 -30.07
CA ASP A 119 -11.73 14.84 -28.73
C ASP A 119 -12.29 13.53 -28.16
N PHE A 120 -12.90 12.69 -29.00
CA PHE A 120 -13.39 11.37 -28.60
C PHE A 120 -12.24 10.49 -28.13
N PHE A 121 -11.16 10.42 -28.94
CA PHE A 121 -9.95 9.70 -28.56
C PHE A 121 -9.30 10.30 -27.32
N SER A 122 -9.18 11.62 -27.22
CA SER A 122 -8.58 12.29 -26.06
C SER A 122 -9.30 11.92 -24.76
N GLN A 123 -10.64 11.90 -24.76
CA GLN A 123 -11.43 11.50 -23.58
C GLN A 123 -11.21 10.03 -23.21
N LYS A 124 -11.26 9.12 -24.19
CA LYS A 124 -11.09 7.68 -23.96
C LYS A 124 -9.67 7.34 -23.50
N ILE A 125 -8.67 7.91 -24.17
CA ILE A 125 -7.26 7.73 -23.85
C ILE A 125 -6.95 8.29 -22.47
N LYS A 126 -7.39 9.51 -22.14
CA LYS A 126 -7.20 10.08 -20.78
C LYS A 126 -7.87 9.23 -19.70
N GLY A 127 -9.06 8.69 -19.97
CA GLY A 127 -9.73 7.77 -19.04
C GLY A 127 -8.97 6.47 -18.83
N HIS A 128 -8.42 5.89 -19.91
CA HIS A 128 -7.64 4.66 -19.85
C HIS A 128 -6.26 4.87 -19.21
N TRP A 129 -5.53 5.92 -19.62
CA TRP A 129 -4.21 6.31 -19.08
C TRP A 129 -4.28 6.67 -17.60
N GLY A 130 -5.36 7.32 -17.15
CA GLY A 130 -5.57 7.60 -15.73
C GLY A 130 -5.55 6.34 -14.86
N ILE A 131 -5.98 5.20 -15.40
CA ILE A 131 -6.00 3.91 -14.71
C ILE A 131 -4.63 3.21 -14.86
N GLU A 132 -4.10 3.16 -16.07
CA GLU A 132 -2.90 2.37 -16.39
C GLU A 132 -1.58 3.02 -15.91
N ASN A 133 -1.42 4.34 -16.12
CA ASN A 133 -0.19 5.04 -15.71
C ASN A 133 -0.15 5.41 -14.23
N GLN A 134 -1.31 5.63 -13.59
CA GLN A 134 -1.32 5.98 -12.17
C GLN A 134 -1.38 4.75 -11.28
N VAL A 135 -1.82 3.58 -11.73
CA VAL A 135 -2.02 2.46 -10.82
C VAL A 135 -1.30 1.21 -11.30
N HIS A 136 -1.55 0.76 -12.53
CA HIS A 136 -1.07 -0.54 -12.99
C HIS A 136 0.45 -0.58 -13.19
N TRP A 137 1.05 0.33 -13.95
CA TRP A 137 2.52 0.30 -14.16
C TRP A 137 3.30 0.37 -12.86
N VAL A 138 2.87 1.22 -11.92
CA VAL A 138 3.50 1.35 -10.60
C VAL A 138 3.38 0.05 -9.80
N LYS A 139 2.24 -0.61 -9.86
CA LYS A 139 2.03 -1.89 -9.17
C LYS A 139 2.87 -3.01 -9.76
N ASP A 140 2.95 -3.08 -11.08
CA ASP A 140 3.63 -4.17 -11.78
C ASP A 140 5.16 -4.01 -11.70
N VAL A 141 5.67 -2.78 -11.85
CA VAL A 141 7.12 -2.53 -11.89
C VAL A 141 7.71 -2.23 -10.51
N LEU A 142 7.07 -1.34 -9.73
CA LEU A 142 7.62 -0.90 -8.45
C LEU A 142 7.19 -1.81 -7.30
N PHE A 143 5.92 -2.24 -7.26
CA PHE A 143 5.45 -3.20 -6.25
C PHE A 143 5.60 -4.65 -6.70
N LYS A 144 6.03 -4.92 -7.94
CA LYS A 144 6.36 -6.25 -8.45
C LYS A 144 5.22 -7.27 -8.23
N GLU A 145 3.96 -6.83 -8.35
CA GLU A 145 2.77 -7.66 -8.09
C GLU A 145 2.81 -8.98 -8.88
N ASP A 146 3.20 -8.93 -10.16
CA ASP A 146 3.30 -10.12 -11.02
C ASP A 146 4.34 -11.14 -10.58
N SER A 147 5.37 -10.70 -9.86
CA SER A 147 6.43 -11.59 -9.35
C SER A 147 6.09 -12.21 -8.00
N MET A 148 4.96 -11.85 -7.41
CA MET A 148 4.60 -12.29 -6.07
C MET A 148 4.29 -13.79 -6.05
N LYS A 149 4.93 -14.50 -5.12
CA LYS A 149 4.72 -15.94 -4.90
C LYS A 149 3.51 -16.26 -4.00
N ILE A 150 2.54 -15.36 -3.93
CA ILE A 150 1.31 -15.52 -3.13
C ILE A 150 0.20 -15.98 -4.06
N HIS A 151 -0.05 -17.29 -4.10
CA HIS A 151 -1.06 -17.87 -4.99
C HIS A 151 -2.45 -18.03 -4.35
N GLN A 152 -2.59 -17.85 -3.04
CA GLN A 152 -3.92 -17.89 -2.43
C GLN A 152 -4.66 -16.57 -2.72
N VAL A 153 -5.80 -16.68 -3.39
CA VAL A 153 -6.65 -15.57 -3.85
C VAL A 153 -6.83 -14.48 -2.79
N GLN A 154 -7.43 -14.80 -1.63
CA GLN A 154 -7.70 -13.78 -0.60
C GLN A 154 -6.43 -13.05 -0.12
N ALA A 155 -5.33 -13.77 0.06
CA ALA A 155 -4.08 -13.15 0.47
C ALA A 155 -3.47 -12.26 -0.62
N ALA A 156 -3.57 -12.67 -1.88
CA ALA A 156 -3.15 -11.87 -3.02
C ALA A 156 -4.00 -10.59 -3.14
N THR A 157 -5.33 -10.72 -3.00
CA THR A 157 -6.27 -9.58 -2.97
C THR A 157 -5.93 -8.60 -1.85
N ASN A 158 -5.74 -9.11 -0.63
CA ASN A 158 -5.39 -8.29 0.52
C ASN A 158 -4.06 -7.56 0.30
N TRP A 159 -3.09 -8.24 -0.30
CA TRP A 159 -1.80 -7.62 -0.59
C TRP A 159 -1.92 -6.51 -1.66
N ALA A 160 -2.69 -6.73 -2.72
CA ALA A 160 -2.94 -5.74 -3.76
C ALA A 160 -3.67 -4.50 -3.19
N LEU A 161 -4.60 -4.70 -2.25
CA LEU A 161 -5.25 -3.60 -1.52
C LEU A 161 -4.23 -2.80 -0.70
N LEU A 162 -3.31 -3.45 0.01
CA LEU A 162 -2.27 -2.77 0.79
C LEU A 162 -1.21 -2.09 -0.10
N ASN A 163 -0.88 -2.65 -1.27
CA ASN A 163 -0.06 -1.96 -2.29
C ASN A 163 -0.74 -0.68 -2.77
N THR A 164 -2.06 -0.75 -3.03
CA THR A 164 -2.86 0.42 -3.40
C THR A 164 -2.83 1.49 -2.30
N LEU A 165 -2.96 1.08 -1.05
CA LEU A 165 -2.87 1.97 0.11
C LEU A 165 -1.48 2.62 0.21
N GLY A 166 -0.41 1.86 0.10
CA GLY A 166 0.97 2.38 0.12
C GLY A 166 1.23 3.40 -0.99
N LEU A 167 0.72 3.13 -2.20
CA LEU A 167 0.76 4.08 -3.31
C LEU A 167 0.01 5.37 -3.00
N ASN A 168 -1.20 5.25 -2.45
CA ASN A 168 -2.01 6.40 -2.10
C ASN A 168 -1.38 7.21 -0.96
N ILE A 169 -0.66 6.57 -0.03
CA ILE A 169 0.13 7.24 1.00
C ILE A 169 1.23 8.10 0.38
N PHE A 170 2.06 7.55 -0.51
CA PHE A 170 3.08 8.35 -1.19
C PHE A 170 2.49 9.54 -1.95
N ARG A 171 1.34 9.33 -2.59
CA ARG A 171 0.59 10.38 -3.28
C ARG A 171 0.08 11.46 -2.35
N GLY A 172 -0.52 11.08 -1.22
CA GLY A 172 -0.99 12.02 -0.20
C GLY A 172 0.16 12.85 0.39
N LEU A 173 1.35 12.25 0.51
CA LEU A 173 2.58 12.94 0.90
C LEU A 173 3.14 13.87 -0.20
N GLY A 174 2.53 13.91 -1.38
CA GLY A 174 2.91 14.79 -2.48
C GLY A 174 3.99 14.23 -3.42
N PHE A 175 4.38 12.96 -3.27
CA PHE A 175 5.34 12.34 -4.17
C PHE A 175 4.70 12.02 -5.53
N LEU A 176 5.22 12.65 -6.58
CA LEU A 176 4.91 12.27 -7.96
C LEU A 176 5.71 11.03 -8.39
N SER A 177 6.97 10.95 -7.95
CA SER A 177 7.83 9.78 -8.14
C SER A 177 7.76 8.86 -6.92
N ILE A 178 7.21 7.68 -7.10
CA ILE A 178 7.13 6.68 -6.03
C ILE A 178 8.53 6.19 -5.63
N THR A 179 9.47 6.09 -6.58
CA THR A 179 10.87 5.78 -6.29
C THR A 179 11.52 6.81 -5.38
N GLU A 180 11.22 8.10 -5.59
CA GLU A 180 11.67 9.17 -4.70
C GLU A 180 11.02 9.04 -3.32
N GLY A 181 9.71 8.80 -3.27
CA GLY A 181 8.99 8.54 -2.03
C GLY A 181 9.58 7.38 -1.22
N ARG A 182 9.94 6.27 -1.87
CA ARG A 182 10.61 5.14 -1.22
C ARG A 182 11.97 5.52 -0.63
N ARG A 183 12.79 6.23 -1.40
CA ARG A 183 14.10 6.70 -0.94
C ARG A 183 13.97 7.65 0.24
N TRP A 184 12.97 8.53 0.18
CA TRP A 184 12.64 9.43 1.27
C TRP A 184 12.23 8.67 2.53
N LEU A 185 11.35 7.66 2.40
CA LEU A 185 10.89 6.84 3.52
C LEU A 185 12.06 6.12 4.21
N GLY A 186 13.00 5.56 3.44
CA GLY A 186 14.17 4.88 3.98
C GLY A 186 15.02 5.74 4.92
N ASN A 187 15.00 7.07 4.75
CA ASN A 187 15.79 8.02 5.53
C ASN A 187 14.98 8.82 6.56
N HIS A 188 13.65 8.65 6.63
CA HIS A 188 12.77 9.55 7.37
C HIS A 188 11.58 8.84 8.06
N TRP A 189 11.81 7.66 8.63
CA TRP A 189 10.78 6.90 9.34
C TRP A 189 10.07 7.72 10.42
N GLU A 190 10.81 8.58 11.11
CA GLU A 190 10.29 9.50 12.13
C GLU A 190 9.36 10.58 11.55
N LYS A 191 9.52 10.97 10.29
CA LYS A 191 8.63 11.96 9.65
C LYS A 191 7.26 11.39 9.32
N LEU A 192 7.10 10.06 9.22
CA LEU A 192 5.77 9.48 9.13
C LEU A 192 4.91 9.85 10.36
N LEU A 193 5.51 9.93 11.54
CA LEU A 193 4.84 10.41 12.77
C LEU A 193 4.59 11.91 12.77
N ALA A 194 5.54 12.70 12.24
CA ALA A 194 5.47 14.16 12.26
C ALA A 194 4.44 14.76 11.28
N ILE A 195 3.92 13.95 10.34
CA ILE A 195 2.84 14.34 9.41
C ILE A 195 1.46 13.99 10.02
N SER A 196 1.38 13.84 11.35
CA SER A 196 0.12 13.64 12.08
C SER A 196 -0.62 14.94 12.29
#